data_AF-A0A0V0XUU0-F1
#
_entry.id   AF-A0A0V0XUU0-F1
#
_cell.length_a   1.000
_cell.length_b   1.000
_cell.length_c   1.000
_cell.angle_alpha   90.00
_cell.angle_beta   90.00
_cell.angle_gamma   90.00
#
_symmetry.space_group_name_H-M   'P 1'
#
loop_
_entity.id
_entity.type
_entity.pdbx_description
1 polymer ?
#
loop_
_entity_poly.entity_id
_entity_poly.type
_entity_poly.pdbx_seq_one_letter_code
_entity_poly.pdbx_strand_id
1 'polypeptide(L)'
;LLHLFNNLFQFVMESKLKQDEHALKEEILGFMNKIGLNKDGKSKNSPRISATIREDKKRTFNKNAGDSAWNNSSGSKNKQQQQHAKQLPMKIKTEHLNEHPVSESSVQKWFDAKFTDMVGSQPLSEHSLMKMQAYAKQLFQDHAITYEKETMGKNANQSRWMNSVVSGGTLSDRVAALGLLVQQSPLHNLKHLDTLLNKVTKKNRHEALIAADVAKDLFIEELLPDRKLIPFKLRPYVEIENTKGQSKAVVDRKLLLWQFESELKLKYQQFLHALEQLCHDTVEAVRLKGCVLLVDLLIAKAEQEQFILSSLVNKLGDQSVKVATQVVKLISRLFVAHPNMKVVVVNELEKLIYR
;
A
#
# COMPACT_ATOMS: atom_id res chain seq x y z
N LEU A 1 -7.70 -20.47 -14.10
CA LEU A 1 -6.82 -19.46 -14.73
C LEU A 1 -7.31 -19.08 -16.12
N LEU A 2 -7.30 -19.99 -17.11
CA LEU A 2 -7.86 -19.77 -18.45
C LEU A 2 -9.27 -19.15 -18.44
N HIS A 3 -10.22 -19.74 -17.72
CA HIS A 3 -11.59 -19.18 -17.62
C HIS A 3 -11.64 -17.80 -16.94
N LEU A 4 -10.74 -17.52 -15.99
CA LEU A 4 -10.69 -16.23 -15.30
C LEU A 4 -9.99 -15.16 -16.14
N PHE A 5 -8.97 -15.54 -16.89
CA PHE A 5 -8.29 -14.69 -17.86
C PHE A 5 -9.22 -14.40 -19.04
N ASN A 6 -9.93 -15.41 -19.53
CA ASN A 6 -10.93 -15.27 -20.59
C ASN A 6 -12.14 -14.47 -20.10
N ASN A 7 -12.56 -14.59 -18.84
CA ASN A 7 -13.63 -13.74 -18.27
C ASN A 7 -13.15 -12.30 -18.04
N LEU A 8 -11.94 -12.10 -17.53
CA LEU A 8 -11.34 -10.77 -17.39
C LEU A 8 -11.21 -10.12 -18.77
N PHE A 9 -10.76 -10.89 -19.76
CA PHE A 9 -10.62 -10.46 -21.15
C PHE A 9 -11.98 -10.20 -21.80
N GLN A 10 -12.96 -11.09 -21.70
CA GLN A 10 -14.32 -10.87 -22.23
C GLN A 10 -14.98 -9.64 -21.57
N PHE A 11 -14.85 -9.48 -20.26
CA PHE A 11 -15.34 -8.30 -19.52
C PHE A 11 -14.64 -6.98 -19.90
N VAL A 12 -13.39 -7.08 -20.37
CA VAL A 12 -12.58 -5.94 -20.83
C VAL A 12 -12.80 -5.66 -22.32
N MET A 13 -13.01 -6.70 -23.13
CA MET A 13 -13.32 -6.62 -24.56
C MET A 13 -14.75 -6.15 -24.82
N GLU A 14 -15.71 -6.49 -23.95
CA GLU A 14 -17.06 -5.89 -23.97
C GLU A 14 -17.02 -4.35 -23.84
N SER A 15 -15.92 -3.79 -23.30
CA SER A 15 -15.73 -2.35 -23.17
C SER A 15 -14.93 -1.66 -24.29
N LYS A 16 -14.37 -2.40 -25.26
CA LYS A 16 -13.69 -1.81 -26.44
C LYS A 16 -14.29 -2.36 -27.74
N LEU A 17 -14.61 -1.44 -28.64
CA LEU A 17 -15.25 -1.69 -29.93
C LEU A 17 -14.56 -2.77 -30.78
N LYS A 18 -15.43 -3.52 -31.46
CA LYS A 18 -15.18 -4.62 -32.41
C LYS A 18 -14.27 -4.19 -33.56
N GLN A 19 -12.99 -4.60 -33.57
CA GLN A 19 -12.28 -4.76 -34.84
C GLN A 19 -11.09 -5.74 -34.80
N ASP A 20 -10.47 -6.00 -33.65
CA ASP A 20 -9.28 -6.87 -33.58
C ASP A 20 -9.45 -8.14 -32.72
N GLU A 21 -10.69 -8.62 -32.58
CA GLU A 21 -11.01 -9.76 -31.70
C GLU A 21 -10.40 -11.09 -32.16
N HIS A 22 -10.22 -11.27 -33.48
CA HIS A 22 -9.77 -12.55 -34.04
C HIS A 22 -8.24 -12.65 -34.11
N ALA A 23 -7.55 -11.54 -34.36
CA ALA A 23 -6.08 -11.48 -34.40
C ALA A 23 -5.48 -11.72 -33.01
N LEU A 24 -6.01 -11.04 -31.97
CA LEU A 24 -5.54 -11.23 -30.60
C LEU A 24 -5.82 -12.63 -30.04
N LYS A 25 -6.95 -13.26 -30.42
CA LYS A 25 -7.26 -14.64 -30.01
C LYS A 25 -6.24 -15.65 -30.56
N GLU A 26 -5.81 -15.48 -31.80
CA GLU A 26 -4.79 -16.33 -32.42
C GLU A 26 -3.41 -16.11 -31.80
N GLU A 27 -3.06 -14.86 -31.47
CA GLU A 27 -1.79 -14.55 -30.81
C GLU A 27 -1.71 -15.07 -29.37
N ILE A 28 -2.82 -15.02 -28.63
CA ILE A 28 -2.95 -15.60 -27.28
C ILE A 28 -2.87 -17.13 -27.34
N LEU A 29 -3.49 -17.76 -28.35
CA LEU A 29 -3.34 -19.20 -28.58
C LEU A 29 -1.89 -19.59 -28.93
N GLY A 30 -1.19 -18.72 -29.65
CA GLY A 30 0.25 -18.82 -29.88
C GLY A 30 1.06 -18.76 -28.58
N PHE A 31 0.76 -17.80 -27.71
CA PHE A 31 1.41 -17.66 -26.40
C PHE A 31 1.14 -18.89 -25.51
N MET A 32 -0.11 -19.38 -25.47
CA MET A 32 -0.51 -20.58 -24.72
C MET A 32 0.26 -21.84 -25.15
N ASN A 33 0.47 -22.03 -26.45
CA ASN A 33 1.29 -23.14 -26.96
C ASN A 33 2.78 -22.99 -26.59
N LYS A 34 3.29 -21.76 -26.55
CA LYS A 34 4.69 -21.45 -26.20
C LYS A 34 5.02 -21.70 -24.72
N ILE A 35 4.03 -21.57 -23.83
CA ILE A 35 4.15 -21.88 -22.38
C ILE A 35 3.68 -23.31 -22.02
N GLY A 36 3.39 -24.16 -23.02
CA GLY A 36 3.07 -25.58 -22.81
C GLY A 36 1.63 -25.89 -22.39
N LEU A 37 0.68 -25.01 -22.67
CA LEU A 37 -0.74 -25.18 -22.34
C LEU A 37 -1.59 -25.29 -23.62
N ASN A 38 -2.07 -26.49 -23.93
CA ASN A 38 -2.97 -26.71 -25.06
C ASN A 38 -4.42 -26.24 -24.74
N LYS A 39 -5.23 -26.02 -25.79
CA LYS A 39 -6.66 -25.59 -25.74
C LYS A 39 -7.53 -26.36 -24.72
N ASP A 40 -7.16 -27.59 -24.36
CA ASP A 40 -7.93 -28.48 -23.48
C ASP A 40 -7.42 -28.59 -22.03
N GLY A 41 -6.45 -27.77 -21.62
CA GLY A 41 -6.05 -27.66 -20.21
C GLY A 41 -5.38 -28.90 -19.59
N LYS A 42 -4.84 -29.82 -20.40
CA LYS A 42 -4.10 -31.00 -19.91
C LYS A 42 -2.58 -30.81 -20.06
N SER A 43 -1.87 -30.91 -18.94
CA SER A 43 -0.40 -30.98 -18.87
C SER A 43 0.13 -32.23 -19.58
N LYS A 44 1.22 -32.10 -20.35
CA LYS A 44 1.82 -33.20 -21.12
C LYS A 44 2.54 -34.27 -20.30
N ASN A 45 2.69 -34.13 -18.97
CA ASN A 45 3.38 -35.15 -18.17
C ASN A 45 2.67 -35.41 -16.84
N SER A 46 1.90 -36.49 -16.76
CA SER A 46 1.74 -37.28 -15.53
C SER A 46 1.38 -38.74 -15.88
N PRO A 47 2.00 -39.75 -15.23
CA PRO A 47 1.83 -41.16 -15.59
C PRO A 47 0.47 -41.72 -15.17
N ARG A 48 -0.13 -42.50 -16.07
CA ARG A 48 -1.41 -43.19 -15.95
C ARG A 48 -1.29 -44.41 -15.03
N ILE A 49 -1.76 -44.33 -13.78
CA ILE A 49 -2.10 -45.53 -12.99
C ILE A 49 -3.56 -45.84 -13.26
N SER A 50 -3.80 -46.91 -14.01
CA SER A 50 -5.10 -47.52 -14.24
C SER A 50 -5.50 -48.39 -13.05
N ALA A 51 -6.66 -48.12 -12.44
CA ALA A 51 -7.34 -49.07 -11.58
C ALA A 51 -8.80 -49.18 -12.01
N THR A 52 -9.15 -50.36 -12.50
CA THR A 52 -10.46 -50.80 -12.95
C THR A 52 -11.45 -50.92 -11.79
N ILE A 53 -12.67 -50.47 -12.03
CA ILE A 53 -13.84 -50.64 -11.16
C ILE A 53 -14.33 -52.09 -11.30
N ARG A 54 -14.53 -52.79 -10.17
CA ARG A 54 -15.32 -54.02 -10.08
C ARG A 54 -16.30 -53.88 -8.91
N GLU A 55 -17.58 -54.00 -9.22
CA GLU A 55 -18.69 -54.17 -8.26
C GLU A 55 -18.62 -55.56 -7.62
N ASP A 56 -18.86 -55.68 -6.31
CA ASP A 56 -19.91 -56.56 -5.78
C ASP A 56 -20.10 -56.45 -4.24
N LYS A 57 -21.39 -56.42 -3.86
CA LYS A 57 -22.09 -56.99 -2.67
C LYS A 57 -21.82 -56.56 -1.21
N LYS A 58 -22.89 -55.95 -0.67
CA LYS A 58 -23.58 -56.18 0.63
C LYS A 58 -22.92 -57.11 1.67
N ARG A 59 -22.79 -56.61 2.91
CA ARG A 59 -23.21 -57.30 4.15
C ARG A 59 -23.31 -56.33 5.35
N THR A 60 -24.36 -56.54 6.13
CA THR A 60 -24.82 -55.86 7.35
C THR A 60 -24.18 -56.44 8.62
N PHE A 61 -23.88 -55.64 9.67
CA PHE A 61 -24.39 -55.75 11.08
C PHE A 61 -23.54 -54.97 12.13
N ASN A 62 -24.29 -54.31 13.02
CA ASN A 62 -24.12 -53.99 14.47
C ASN A 62 -22.90 -53.29 15.12
N LYS A 63 -23.24 -52.14 15.75
CA LYS A 63 -23.17 -51.74 17.18
C LYS A 63 -22.10 -52.30 18.15
N ASN A 64 -21.54 -51.32 18.89
CA ASN A 64 -21.33 -51.20 20.35
C ASN A 64 -19.88 -51.15 20.90
N ALA A 65 -19.61 -50.03 21.58
CA ALA A 65 -19.13 -49.87 22.97
C ALA A 65 -17.69 -50.26 23.40
N GLY A 66 -17.19 -49.47 24.37
CA GLY A 66 -16.12 -49.82 25.33
C GLY A 66 -14.84 -49.01 25.14
N ASP A 67 -14.63 -47.88 25.81
CA ASP A 67 -14.11 -47.71 27.20
C ASP A 67 -12.77 -48.43 27.51
N SER A 68 -11.75 -47.62 27.80
CA SER A 68 -10.67 -47.81 28.80
C SER A 68 -9.69 -46.63 28.66
N ALA A 69 -9.52 -45.67 29.58
CA ALA A 69 -9.36 -45.62 31.04
C ALA A 69 -8.00 -46.13 31.56
N TRP A 70 -7.11 -45.18 31.89
CA TRP A 70 -6.10 -45.13 32.97
C TRP A 70 -5.41 -43.75 32.86
N ASN A 71 -5.55 -42.73 33.72
CA ASN A 71 -5.34 -42.60 35.19
C ASN A 71 -4.02 -43.24 35.63
N ASN A 72 -3.06 -42.63 36.35
CA ASN A 72 -3.04 -41.57 37.37
C ASN A 72 -1.58 -41.01 37.47
N SER A 73 -1.33 -39.71 37.64
CA SER A 73 -1.26 -38.92 38.89
C SER A 73 0.10 -38.92 39.63
N SER A 74 0.68 -37.72 39.81
CA SER A 74 1.36 -37.17 41.01
C SER A 74 2.12 -35.88 40.60
N GLY A 75 1.66 -34.67 40.98
CA GLY A 75 2.08 -33.94 42.20
C GLY A 75 3.47 -33.29 42.00
N SER A 76 3.74 -31.98 42.11
CA SER A 76 3.10 -30.90 42.86
C SER A 76 3.80 -29.55 42.56
N LYS A 77 3.12 -28.43 42.91
CA LYS A 77 3.61 -27.04 43.18
C LYS A 77 3.72 -25.99 42.04
N ASN A 78 2.61 -25.25 41.89
CA ASN A 78 2.46 -23.78 41.95
C ASN A 78 3.56 -22.85 41.38
N LYS A 79 3.17 -22.05 40.38
CA LYS A 79 3.11 -20.58 40.52
C LYS A 79 2.13 -19.97 39.51
N GLN A 80 1.23 -19.14 40.06
CA GLN A 80 0.14 -18.45 39.39
C GLN A 80 0.64 -17.44 38.34
N GLN A 81 0.05 -17.46 37.15
CA GLN A 81 -0.11 -16.26 36.33
C GLN A 81 -1.55 -16.27 35.81
N GLN A 82 -2.39 -15.49 36.50
CA GLN A 82 -3.77 -15.25 36.10
C GLN A 82 -3.80 -14.49 34.79
N GLN A 83 -4.53 -15.07 33.85
CA GLN A 83 -5.02 -14.47 32.63
C GLN A 83 -5.95 -13.30 33.01
N HIS A 84 -5.61 -12.10 32.56
CA HIS A 84 -6.60 -11.07 32.28
C HIS A 84 -6.58 -10.82 30.78
N ALA A 85 -7.42 -11.55 30.06
CA ALA A 85 -7.89 -11.13 28.76
C ALA A 85 -8.72 -9.85 28.98
N LYS A 86 -8.12 -8.69 28.74
CA LYS A 86 -8.88 -7.46 28.50
C LYS A 86 -8.94 -7.24 27.00
N GLN A 87 -10.14 -7.46 26.46
CA GLN A 87 -10.56 -7.04 25.15
C GLN A 87 -10.30 -5.54 24.99
N LEU A 88 -9.76 -5.14 23.83
CA LEU A 88 -9.63 -3.74 23.41
C LEU A 88 -11.03 -3.13 23.27
N PRO A 89 -11.33 -1.97 23.88
CA PRO A 89 -12.56 -1.27 23.58
C PRO A 89 -12.44 -0.56 22.23
N MET A 90 -13.32 -0.94 21.30
CA MET A 90 -13.71 -0.15 20.14
C MET A 90 -14.45 1.13 20.62
N LYS A 91 -14.21 2.25 19.94
CA LYS A 91 -14.86 3.57 20.10
C LYS A 91 -14.72 4.22 21.48
N ILE A 92 -13.76 5.13 21.62
CA ILE A 92 -13.81 6.18 22.64
C ILE A 92 -14.44 7.42 21.99
N LYS A 93 -15.62 7.79 22.50
CA LYS A 93 -16.31 9.05 22.21
C LYS A 93 -15.47 10.21 22.77
N THR A 94 -15.24 11.21 21.93
CA THR A 94 -14.59 12.47 22.30
C THR A 94 -15.60 13.37 22.98
N GLU A 95 -15.66 13.34 24.31
CA GLU A 95 -16.36 14.37 25.10
C GLU A 95 -15.43 14.84 26.22
N HIS A 96 -15.25 16.17 26.28
CA HIS A 96 -14.45 17.01 27.20
C HIS A 96 -13.12 17.57 26.68
N LEU A 97 -13.20 18.62 25.85
CA LEU A 97 -12.29 19.78 25.86
C LEU A 97 -13.08 21.06 25.48
N ASN A 98 -13.68 21.72 26.47
CA ASN A 98 -13.93 23.18 26.46
C ASN A 98 -12.58 23.87 26.81
N GLU A 99 -12.14 25.02 26.31
CA GLU A 99 -12.67 26.09 25.47
C GLU A 99 -11.44 26.71 24.78
N HIS A 100 -11.47 26.86 23.45
CA HIS A 100 -10.47 27.61 22.70
C HIS A 100 -10.95 29.05 22.47
N PRO A 101 -10.09 30.09 22.59
CA PRO A 101 -10.37 31.35 21.94
C PRO A 101 -10.18 31.17 20.42
N VAL A 102 -11.21 31.56 19.69
CA VAL A 102 -11.43 31.43 18.25
C VAL A 102 -10.28 32.00 17.41
N SER A 103 -9.66 31.15 16.57
CA SER A 103 -9.42 31.40 15.12
C SER A 103 -8.39 30.40 14.54
N GLU A 104 -8.88 29.23 14.09
CA GLU A 104 -8.37 28.32 13.03
C GLU A 104 -8.95 26.92 13.29
N SER A 105 -10.28 26.85 13.21
CA SER A 105 -11.07 25.65 13.49
C SER A 105 -11.22 24.79 12.22
N SER A 106 -10.46 23.70 12.15
CA SER A 106 -10.69 22.42 11.47
C SER A 106 -9.35 21.92 10.93
N VAL A 107 -9.03 20.65 11.14
CA VAL A 107 -7.76 20.02 10.74
C VAL A 107 -7.56 20.16 9.22
N GLN A 108 -6.96 21.27 8.80
CA GLN A 108 -6.66 21.58 7.41
C GLN A 108 -5.50 20.65 7.01
N LYS A 109 -5.77 19.66 6.16
CA LYS A 109 -4.72 18.78 5.65
C LYS A 109 -3.72 19.64 4.86
N TRP A 110 -2.47 19.21 4.80
CA TRP A 110 -1.40 20.00 4.17
C TRP A 110 -1.71 20.35 2.70
N PHE A 111 -2.54 19.53 2.03
CA PHE A 111 -2.98 19.67 0.65
C PHE A 111 -4.28 20.46 0.47
N ASP A 112 -4.94 20.94 1.52
CA ASP A 112 -6.16 21.76 1.41
C ASP A 112 -5.83 23.25 1.14
N ALA A 113 -4.55 23.60 1.07
CA ALA A 113 -4.12 24.96 0.75
C ALA A 113 -4.24 25.23 -0.75
N LYS A 114 -5.00 26.26 -1.16
CA LYS A 114 -5.36 26.58 -2.57
C LYS A 114 -4.20 26.61 -3.59
N PHE A 115 -2.95 26.70 -3.15
CA PHE A 115 -1.76 26.78 -4.02
C PHE A 115 -0.98 25.46 -4.14
N THR A 116 -1.41 24.38 -3.47
CA THR A 116 -0.76 23.06 -3.61
C THR A 116 -1.02 22.44 -4.97
N ASP A 117 -2.03 22.91 -5.72
CA ASP A 117 -2.47 22.30 -6.98
C ASP A 117 -1.83 22.98 -8.21
N MET A 118 -0.97 23.97 -7.98
CA MET A 118 -0.35 24.75 -9.04
C MET A 118 0.71 23.94 -9.78
N VAL A 119 0.52 23.81 -11.10
CA VAL A 119 1.47 23.20 -12.05
C VAL A 119 1.96 24.28 -13.00
N GLY A 120 3.28 24.45 -13.09
CA GLY A 120 3.89 25.44 -13.97
C GLY A 120 4.03 24.91 -15.39
N SER A 121 3.68 25.75 -16.37
CA SER A 121 3.82 25.43 -17.78
C SER A 121 5.21 25.74 -18.35
N GLN A 122 6.07 26.46 -17.62
CA GLN A 122 7.38 26.90 -18.10
C GLN A 122 8.52 26.40 -17.20
N PRO A 123 9.52 25.69 -17.77
CA PRO A 123 10.69 25.29 -17.03
C PRO A 123 11.56 26.51 -16.71
N LEU A 124 11.88 26.70 -15.42
CA LEU A 124 12.94 27.63 -15.00
C LEU A 124 14.29 27.15 -15.54
N SER A 125 15.27 28.06 -15.62
CA SER A 125 16.66 27.64 -15.84
C SER A 125 17.11 26.69 -14.72
N GLU A 126 17.85 25.65 -15.09
CA GLU A 126 18.26 24.58 -14.18
C GLU A 126 19.00 25.11 -12.93
N HIS A 127 19.83 26.14 -13.12
CA HIS A 127 20.55 26.81 -12.05
C HIS A 127 19.62 27.53 -11.05
N SER A 128 18.60 28.24 -11.54
CA SER A 128 17.62 28.93 -10.68
C SER A 128 16.74 27.93 -9.92
N LEU A 129 16.35 26.82 -10.57
CA LEU A 129 15.64 25.72 -9.92
C LEU A 129 16.46 25.12 -8.79
N MET A 130 17.75 24.84 -9.02
CA MET A 130 18.64 24.27 -8.01
C MET A 130 18.78 25.19 -6.79
N LYS A 131 18.97 26.50 -7.03
CA LYS A 131 19.06 27.51 -5.97
C LYS A 131 17.76 27.57 -5.15
N MET A 132 16.61 27.57 -5.81
CA MET A 132 15.32 27.65 -5.13
C MET A 132 14.98 26.37 -4.37
N GLN A 133 15.34 25.21 -4.91
CA GLN A 133 15.20 23.93 -4.21
C GLN A 133 16.11 23.87 -2.98
N ALA A 134 17.35 24.35 -3.08
CA ALA A 134 18.26 24.42 -1.94
C ALA A 134 17.70 25.33 -0.84
N TYR A 135 17.15 26.50 -1.21
CA TYR A 135 16.50 27.39 -0.27
C TYR A 135 15.27 26.75 0.39
N ALA A 136 14.39 26.12 -0.39
CA ALA A 136 13.21 25.43 0.14
C ALA A 136 13.59 24.26 1.07
N LYS A 137 14.66 23.53 0.78
CA LYS A 137 15.20 22.48 1.65
C LYS A 137 15.72 23.03 2.98
N GLN A 138 16.44 24.16 2.94
CA GLN A 138 16.92 24.82 4.15
C GLN A 138 15.74 25.28 5.01
N LEU A 139 14.76 25.96 4.39
CA LEU A 139 13.52 26.37 5.07
C LEU A 139 12.81 25.18 5.72
N PHE A 140 12.74 24.05 5.01
CA PHE A 140 12.12 22.84 5.52
C PHE A 140 12.84 22.27 6.76
N GLN A 141 14.17 22.26 6.74
CA GLN A 141 14.98 21.82 7.90
C GLN A 141 14.82 22.76 9.10
N ASP A 142 14.86 24.07 8.87
CA ASP A 142 14.71 25.07 9.91
C ASP A 142 13.32 24.98 10.58
N HIS A 143 12.28 24.74 9.78
CA HIS A 143 10.91 24.57 10.28
C HIS A 143 10.75 23.29 11.11
N ALA A 144 11.38 22.18 10.68
CA ALA A 144 11.40 20.93 11.45
C ALA A 144 12.11 21.08 12.80
N ILE A 145 13.25 21.77 12.84
CA ILE A 145 13.99 22.06 14.07
C ILE A 145 13.17 22.94 15.03
N THR A 146 12.49 23.96 14.48
CA THR A 146 11.66 24.88 15.25
C THR A 146 10.49 24.14 15.90
N TYR A 147 9.79 23.31 15.11
CA TYR A 147 8.70 22.47 15.61
C TYR A 147 9.17 21.49 16.70
N GLU A 148 10.34 20.87 16.56
CA GLU A 148 10.89 19.98 17.58
C GLU A 148 11.17 20.71 18.90
N LYS A 149 11.69 21.94 18.85
CA LYS A 149 11.89 22.78 20.04
C LYS A 149 10.55 23.15 20.70
N GLU A 150 9.56 23.53 19.91
CA GLU A 150 8.24 23.92 20.43
C GLU A 150 7.46 22.74 21.04
N THR A 151 7.49 21.58 20.38
CA THR A 151 6.84 20.36 20.89
C THR A 151 7.48 19.87 22.18
N MET A 152 8.80 20.03 22.34
CA MET A 152 9.49 19.75 23.60
C MET A 152 9.17 20.75 24.71
N GLY A 153 8.70 21.97 24.38
CA GLY A 153 8.23 22.95 25.35
C GLY A 153 6.78 22.73 25.77
N LYS A 154 5.87 22.57 24.80
CA LYS A 154 4.41 22.52 25.03
C LYS A 154 3.90 21.13 25.41
N ASN A 155 4.36 20.09 24.72
CA ASN A 155 3.87 18.71 24.86
C ASN A 155 4.99 17.72 25.22
N ALA A 156 5.95 18.16 26.05
CA ALA A 156 7.16 17.42 26.38
C ALA A 156 6.89 15.98 26.84
N ASN A 157 5.90 15.79 27.72
CA ASN A 157 5.58 14.49 28.31
C ASN A 157 5.01 13.52 27.26
N GLN A 158 4.12 14.00 26.40
CA GLN A 158 3.54 13.19 25.33
C GLN A 158 4.60 12.79 24.31
N SER A 159 5.43 13.74 23.87
CA SER A 159 6.54 13.48 22.94
C SER A 159 7.55 12.49 23.52
N ARG A 160 7.91 12.61 24.81
CA ARG A 160 8.81 11.68 25.49
C ARG A 160 8.21 10.28 25.62
N TRP A 161 6.95 10.19 26.04
CA TRP A 161 6.24 8.91 26.10
C TRP A 161 6.22 8.23 24.73
N MET A 162 5.90 9.00 23.67
CA MET A 162 5.82 8.45 22.32
C MET A 162 7.16 7.93 21.82
N ASN A 163 8.24 8.69 22.04
CA ASN A 163 9.60 8.26 21.72
C ASN A 163 10.02 7.01 22.53
N SER A 164 9.56 6.90 23.78
CA SER A 164 9.77 5.71 24.60
C SER A 164 9.06 4.49 24.02
N VAL A 165 7.81 4.64 23.57
CA VAL A 165 7.06 3.57 22.90
C VAL A 165 7.74 3.16 21.59
N VAL A 166 8.21 4.12 20.78
CA VAL A 166 8.95 3.85 19.53
C VAL A 166 10.24 3.06 19.78
N SER A 167 10.93 3.32 20.89
CA SER A 167 12.21 2.70 21.21
C SER A 167 12.05 1.35 21.93
N GLY A 168 11.16 1.27 22.91
CA GLY A 168 11.06 0.16 23.86
C GLY A 168 9.75 -0.64 23.81
N GLY A 169 8.74 -0.19 23.07
CA GLY A 169 7.42 -0.83 23.00
C GLY A 169 7.43 -2.19 22.30
N THR A 170 6.27 -2.85 22.18
CA THR A 170 6.14 -4.03 21.32
C THR A 170 6.21 -3.65 19.84
N LEU A 171 6.40 -4.61 18.94
CA LEU A 171 6.48 -4.34 17.49
C LEU A 171 5.25 -3.56 16.98
N SER A 172 4.05 -4.00 17.36
CA SER A 172 2.80 -3.35 16.99
C SER A 172 2.72 -1.94 17.58
N ASP A 173 3.09 -1.77 18.85
CA ASP A 173 3.05 -0.45 19.51
C ASP A 173 4.07 0.52 18.88
N ARG A 174 5.26 0.04 18.53
CA ARG A 174 6.29 0.85 17.85
C ARG A 174 5.80 1.36 16.51
N VAL A 175 5.22 0.48 15.69
CA VAL A 175 4.71 0.84 14.36
C VAL A 175 3.52 1.77 14.47
N ALA A 176 2.57 1.48 15.37
CA ALA A 176 1.43 2.35 15.64
C ALA A 176 1.88 3.73 16.14
N ALA A 177 2.90 3.78 17.00
CA ALA A 177 3.46 5.03 17.48
C ALA A 177 4.13 5.84 16.36
N LEU A 178 4.89 5.19 15.48
CA LEU A 178 5.44 5.87 14.29
C LEU A 178 4.33 6.47 13.42
N GLY A 179 3.26 5.72 13.18
CA GLY A 179 2.08 6.22 12.44
C GLY A 179 1.49 7.47 13.10
N LEU A 180 1.14 7.39 14.38
CA LEU A 180 0.54 8.48 15.15
C LEU A 180 1.41 9.75 15.17
N LEU A 181 2.73 9.62 15.31
CA LEU A 181 3.65 10.76 15.24
C LEU A 181 3.56 11.47 13.89
N VAL A 182 3.48 10.72 12.79
CA VAL A 182 3.30 11.32 11.46
C VAL A 182 1.92 11.97 11.34
N GLN A 183 0.85 11.34 11.84
CA GLN A 183 -0.51 11.89 11.77
C GLN A 183 -0.65 13.23 12.52
N GLN A 184 0.03 13.39 13.66
CA GLN A 184 0.00 14.65 14.42
C GLN A 184 0.53 15.84 13.63
N SER A 185 1.54 15.60 12.79
CA SER A 185 2.13 16.65 11.96
C SER A 185 2.98 16.01 10.84
N PRO A 186 2.37 15.75 9.67
CA PRO A 186 3.07 15.12 8.55
C PRO A 186 4.29 15.92 8.09
N LEU A 187 4.17 17.25 8.08
CA LEU A 187 5.20 18.17 7.59
C LEU A 187 6.50 18.05 8.38
N HIS A 188 6.43 17.97 9.70
CA HIS A 188 7.61 17.97 10.57
C HIS A 188 8.13 16.56 10.90
N ASN A 189 7.30 15.52 10.77
CA ASN A 189 7.62 14.17 11.24
C ASN A 189 8.02 13.19 10.13
N LEU A 190 8.53 13.67 8.99
CA LEU A 190 9.03 12.81 7.91
C LEU A 190 10.13 11.82 8.36
N LYS A 191 10.91 12.16 9.39
CA LYS A 191 11.90 11.24 9.99
C LYS A 191 11.27 9.94 10.53
N HIS A 192 10.05 10.04 11.08
CA HIS A 192 9.31 8.90 11.59
C HIS A 192 8.70 8.08 10.44
N LEU A 193 8.25 8.76 9.38
CA LEU A 193 7.83 8.10 8.14
C LEU A 193 8.99 7.29 7.55
N ASP A 194 10.20 7.85 7.48
CA ASP A 194 11.39 7.14 7.00
C ASP A 194 11.69 5.90 7.83
N THR A 195 11.60 6.02 9.15
CA THR A 195 11.78 4.90 10.06
C THR A 195 10.73 3.82 9.82
N LEU A 196 9.47 4.21 9.57
CA LEU A 196 8.37 3.30 9.25
C LEU A 196 8.62 2.58 7.90
N LEU A 197 8.98 3.31 6.85
CA LEU A 197 9.26 2.75 5.53
C LEU A 197 10.46 1.79 5.56
N ASN A 198 11.50 2.14 6.32
CA ASN A 198 12.64 1.26 6.55
C ASN A 198 12.25 -0.04 7.27
N LYS A 199 11.15 -0.09 8.02
CA LYS A 199 10.64 -1.34 8.61
C LYS A 199 9.96 -2.22 7.57
N VAL A 200 9.33 -1.64 6.54
CA VAL A 200 8.72 -2.38 5.44
C VAL A 200 9.76 -3.13 4.61
N THR A 201 10.96 -2.55 4.45
CA THR A 201 12.06 -3.15 3.67
C THR A 201 12.88 -4.18 4.45
N LYS A 202 12.62 -4.38 5.75
CA LYS A 202 13.39 -5.33 6.57
C LYS A 202 13.11 -6.78 6.21
N LYS A 203 14.11 -7.64 6.44
CA LYS A 203 14.02 -9.09 6.25
C LYS A 203 12.98 -9.78 7.14
N ASN A 204 12.57 -9.16 8.25
CA ASN A 204 11.52 -9.72 9.09
C ASN A 204 10.14 -9.48 8.46
N ARG A 205 9.62 -10.52 7.80
CA ARG A 205 8.31 -10.50 7.12
C ARG A 205 7.18 -10.03 8.03
N HIS A 206 7.15 -10.46 9.29
CA HIS A 206 6.07 -10.08 10.20
C HIS A 206 6.09 -8.58 10.52
N GLU A 207 7.27 -8.04 10.83
CA GLU A 207 7.48 -6.58 10.99
C GLU A 207 7.15 -5.82 9.71
N ALA A 208 7.63 -6.30 8.58
CA ALA A 208 7.41 -5.67 7.29
C ALA A 208 5.92 -5.57 6.95
N LEU A 209 5.14 -6.64 7.17
CA LEU A 209 3.70 -6.65 6.90
C LEU A 209 2.93 -5.71 7.82
N ILE A 210 3.22 -5.70 9.12
CA ILE A 210 2.57 -4.78 10.07
C ILE A 210 2.90 -3.33 9.72
N ALA A 211 4.18 -3.05 9.43
CA ALA A 211 4.61 -1.72 9.01
C ALA A 211 3.96 -1.29 7.69
N ALA A 212 3.79 -2.22 6.75
CA ALA A 212 3.17 -1.93 5.45
C ALA A 212 1.68 -1.60 5.57
N ASP A 213 0.94 -2.30 6.44
CA ASP A 213 -0.47 -2.00 6.72
C ASP A 213 -0.62 -0.58 7.30
N VAL A 214 0.17 -0.24 8.32
CA VAL A 214 0.14 1.10 8.93
C VAL A 214 0.59 2.19 7.96
N ALA A 215 1.63 1.94 7.16
CA ALA A 215 2.07 2.88 6.14
C ALA A 215 0.99 3.11 5.07
N LYS A 216 0.31 2.05 4.64
CA LYS A 216 -0.79 2.13 3.66
C LYS A 216 -1.94 2.99 4.20
N ASP A 217 -2.40 2.74 5.43
CA ASP A 217 -3.48 3.54 6.03
C ASP A 217 -3.04 5.01 6.18
N LEU A 218 -1.80 5.25 6.62
CA LEU A 218 -1.25 6.60 6.74
C LEU A 218 -1.19 7.34 5.39
N PHE A 219 -0.78 6.66 4.31
CA PHE A 219 -0.76 7.26 2.98
C PHE A 219 -2.16 7.60 2.48
N ILE A 220 -3.12 6.68 2.65
CA ILE A 220 -4.49 6.87 2.16
C ILE A 220 -5.21 7.98 2.91
N GLU A 221 -5.15 7.95 4.24
CA GLU A 221 -5.98 8.81 5.08
C GLU A 221 -5.38 10.22 5.26
N GLU A 222 -4.07 10.34 5.42
CA GLU A 222 -3.45 11.60 5.88
C GLU A 222 -2.50 12.24 4.86
N LEU A 223 -1.76 11.44 4.09
CA LEU A 223 -0.66 11.97 3.28
C LEU A 223 -1.04 12.28 1.84
N LEU A 224 -1.81 11.41 1.17
CA LEU A 224 -2.07 11.54 -0.26
C LEU A 224 -3.35 12.35 -0.55
N PRO A 225 -3.26 13.41 -1.37
CA PRO A 225 -4.45 14.08 -1.91
C PRO A 225 -5.14 13.20 -2.95
N ASP A 226 -6.38 13.57 -3.33
CA ASP A 226 -7.11 12.87 -4.41
C ASP A 226 -6.48 13.08 -5.80
N ARG A 227 -5.62 14.09 -5.93
CA ARG A 227 -4.80 14.36 -7.13
C ARG A 227 -3.43 13.72 -7.04
N LYS A 228 -2.74 13.62 -8.19
CA LYS A 228 -1.35 13.17 -8.25
C LYS A 228 -0.39 14.17 -7.59
N LEU A 229 0.68 13.65 -6.97
CA LEU A 229 1.73 14.45 -6.35
C LEU A 229 2.58 15.15 -7.42
N ILE A 230 2.81 16.43 -7.26
CA ILE A 230 3.52 17.30 -8.21
C ILE A 230 4.98 17.45 -7.75
N PRO A 231 5.96 16.96 -8.53
CA PRO A 231 7.37 17.18 -8.25
C PRO A 231 7.74 18.66 -8.22
N PHE A 232 8.75 19.01 -7.41
CA PHE A 232 9.29 20.37 -7.30
C PHE A 232 9.55 20.99 -8.68
N LYS A 233 10.17 20.24 -9.60
CA LYS A 233 10.49 20.71 -10.95
C LYS A 233 9.30 21.14 -11.82
N LEU A 234 8.07 20.71 -11.50
CA LEU A 234 6.85 21.03 -12.27
C LEU A 234 6.06 22.19 -11.66
N ARG A 235 6.61 22.92 -10.69
CA ARG A 235 5.93 24.05 -10.04
C ARG A 235 6.11 25.38 -10.77
N PRO A 236 5.12 26.28 -10.74
CA PRO A 236 5.21 27.59 -11.36
C PRO A 236 6.03 28.57 -10.51
N TYR A 237 7.34 28.60 -10.73
CA TYR A 237 8.24 29.51 -10.01
C TYR A 237 8.20 30.95 -10.52
N VAL A 238 7.96 31.13 -11.82
CA VAL A 238 7.86 32.45 -12.48
C VAL A 238 6.74 33.29 -11.85
N GLU A 239 5.67 32.64 -11.40
CA GLU A 239 4.55 33.30 -10.72
C GLU A 239 4.91 33.74 -9.30
N ILE A 240 5.84 33.07 -8.62
CA ILE A 240 6.32 33.49 -7.30
C ILE A 240 7.15 34.78 -7.42
N GLU A 241 8.08 34.83 -8.38
CA GLU A 241 8.96 35.99 -8.57
C GLU A 241 8.20 37.23 -9.06
N ASN A 242 7.16 37.03 -9.87
CA ASN A 242 6.39 38.12 -10.49
C ASN A 242 5.23 38.65 -9.65
N THR A 243 4.86 38.00 -8.54
CA THR A 243 3.79 38.49 -7.67
C THR A 243 4.31 39.60 -6.75
N LYS A 244 4.52 40.79 -7.32
CA LYS A 244 4.81 42.04 -6.59
C LYS A 244 3.69 42.27 -5.56
N GLY A 245 3.97 42.01 -4.27
CA GLY A 245 3.04 42.29 -3.17
C GLY A 245 2.74 41.12 -2.22
N GLN A 246 3.26 39.90 -2.45
CA GLN A 246 3.13 38.85 -1.43
C GLN A 246 4.13 39.06 -0.29
N SER A 247 3.68 38.93 0.95
CA SER A 247 4.57 38.88 2.12
C SER A 247 5.52 37.68 1.98
N LYS A 248 6.79 37.86 2.35
CA LYS A 248 7.82 36.82 2.35
C LYS A 248 7.33 35.53 3.03
N ALA A 249 6.58 35.65 4.12
CA ALA A 249 6.01 34.51 4.85
C ALA A 249 5.08 33.63 3.98
N VAL A 250 4.33 34.24 3.05
CA VAL A 250 3.43 33.50 2.14
C VAL A 250 4.24 32.70 1.12
N VAL A 251 5.32 33.29 0.60
CA VAL A 251 6.23 32.64 -0.35
C VAL A 251 6.96 31.48 0.34
N ASP A 252 7.50 31.72 1.53
CA ASP A 252 8.21 30.69 2.31
C ASP A 252 7.28 29.50 2.63
N ARG A 253 6.02 29.77 3.02
CA ARG A 253 5.01 28.72 3.25
C ARG A 253 4.69 27.92 1.97
N LYS A 254 4.61 28.57 0.81
CA LYS A 254 4.41 27.89 -0.48
C LYS A 254 5.57 26.96 -0.81
N LEU A 255 6.79 27.48 -0.74
CA LEU A 255 8.02 26.70 -1.01
C LEU A 255 8.15 25.52 -0.06
N LEU A 256 7.82 25.72 1.22
CA LEU A 256 7.82 24.67 2.23
C LEU A 256 6.89 23.51 1.85
N LEU A 257 5.64 23.80 1.49
CA LEU A 257 4.66 22.78 1.12
C LEU A 257 5.00 22.08 -0.19
N TRP A 258 5.54 22.81 -1.17
CA TRP A 258 6.01 22.20 -2.43
C TRP A 258 7.21 21.28 -2.23
N GLN A 259 8.13 21.66 -1.34
CA GLN A 259 9.26 20.82 -0.97
C GLN A 259 8.77 19.57 -0.21
N PHE A 260 7.85 19.74 0.74
CA PHE A 260 7.21 18.62 1.43
C PHE A 260 6.55 17.63 0.47
N GLU A 261 5.73 18.13 -0.47
CA GLU A 261 5.05 17.28 -1.46
C GLU A 261 6.03 16.49 -2.33
N SER A 262 7.17 17.12 -2.65
CA SER A 262 8.22 16.48 -3.45
C SER A 262 8.93 15.37 -2.68
N GLU A 263 9.26 15.61 -1.41
CA GLU A 263 9.81 14.57 -0.53
C GLU A 263 8.80 13.44 -0.35
N LEU A 264 7.52 13.76 -0.11
CA LEU A 264 6.46 12.78 0.05
C LEU A 264 6.32 11.88 -1.18
N LYS A 265 6.45 12.44 -2.40
CA LYS A 265 6.44 11.67 -3.64
C LYS A 265 7.59 10.66 -3.69
N LEU A 266 8.80 11.06 -3.29
CA LEU A 266 9.96 10.15 -3.22
C LEU A 266 9.72 9.04 -2.18
N LYS A 267 9.20 9.39 -1.00
CA LYS A 267 8.88 8.41 0.05
C LYS A 267 7.80 7.42 -0.39
N TYR A 268 6.78 7.89 -1.09
CA TYR A 268 5.74 7.00 -1.64
C TYR A 268 6.32 6.05 -2.70
N GLN A 269 7.20 6.52 -3.58
CA GLN A 269 7.90 5.64 -4.53
C GLN A 269 8.76 4.59 -3.83
N GLN A 270 9.49 4.97 -2.77
CA GLN A 270 10.25 4.03 -1.94
C GLN A 270 9.34 2.97 -1.30
N PHE A 271 8.19 3.39 -0.80
CA PHE A 271 7.19 2.49 -0.23
C PHE A 271 6.65 1.50 -1.27
N LEU A 272 6.27 1.98 -2.46
CA LEU A 272 5.79 1.11 -3.53
C LEU A 272 6.84 0.10 -3.97
N HIS A 273 8.11 0.50 -4.06
CA HIS A 273 9.18 -0.45 -4.36
C HIS A 273 9.36 -1.49 -3.25
N ALA A 274 9.21 -1.10 -1.98
CA ALA A 274 9.22 -2.05 -0.87
C ALA A 274 8.05 -3.06 -0.97
N LEU A 275 6.85 -2.60 -1.34
CA LEU A 275 5.71 -3.48 -1.59
C LEU A 275 5.92 -4.40 -2.79
N GLU A 276 6.57 -3.92 -3.84
CA GLU A 276 6.96 -4.74 -4.99
C GLU A 276 7.90 -5.88 -4.56
N GLN A 277 8.86 -5.61 -3.66
CA GLN A 277 9.71 -6.68 -3.11
C GLN A 277 8.89 -7.72 -2.35
N LEU A 278 7.88 -7.31 -1.57
CA LEU A 278 6.97 -8.23 -0.90
C LEU A 278 6.18 -9.08 -1.90
N CYS A 279 5.80 -8.52 -3.05
CA CYS A 279 5.14 -9.24 -4.14
C CYS A 279 6.04 -10.29 -4.79
N HIS A 280 7.36 -10.25 -4.58
CA HIS A 280 8.35 -11.22 -5.08
C HIS A 280 8.92 -12.13 -3.99
N ASP A 281 8.39 -12.08 -2.76
CA ASP A 281 8.87 -12.92 -1.65
C ASP A 281 8.70 -14.42 -1.94
N THR A 282 9.56 -15.26 -1.34
CA THR A 282 9.48 -16.72 -1.49
C THR A 282 8.21 -17.31 -0.88
N VAL A 283 7.63 -16.66 0.13
CA VAL A 283 6.41 -17.10 0.82
C VAL A 283 5.16 -16.59 0.10
N GLU A 284 4.32 -17.53 -0.35
CA GLU A 284 3.08 -17.25 -1.09
C GLU A 284 2.15 -16.25 -0.37
N ALA A 285 1.95 -16.43 0.93
CA ALA A 285 1.08 -15.56 1.73
C ALA A 285 1.57 -14.10 1.76
N VAL A 286 2.89 -13.89 1.78
CA VAL A 286 3.50 -12.56 1.76
C VAL A 286 3.31 -11.91 0.39
N ARG A 287 3.54 -12.66 -0.69
CA ARG A 287 3.28 -12.18 -2.06
C ARG A 287 1.84 -11.72 -2.24
N LEU A 288 0.89 -12.53 -1.79
CA LEU A 288 -0.53 -12.21 -1.82
C LEU A 288 -0.84 -10.94 -1.04
N LYS A 289 -0.32 -10.81 0.19
CA LYS A 289 -0.52 -9.62 1.01
C LYS A 289 0.07 -8.37 0.35
N GLY A 290 1.26 -8.45 -0.26
CA GLY A 290 1.83 -7.37 -1.06
C GLY A 290 0.93 -6.93 -2.22
N CYS A 291 0.38 -7.90 -2.97
CA CYS A 291 -0.54 -7.62 -4.08
C CYS A 291 -1.83 -6.94 -3.60
N VAL A 292 -2.37 -7.36 -2.45
CA VAL A 292 -3.55 -6.73 -1.83
C VAL A 292 -3.26 -5.29 -1.46
N LEU A 293 -2.13 -5.02 -0.80
CA LEU A 293 -1.72 -3.67 -0.39
C LEU A 293 -1.60 -2.73 -1.60
N LEU A 294 -0.96 -3.17 -2.68
CA LEU A 294 -0.82 -2.41 -3.91
C LEU A 294 -2.19 -2.04 -4.53
N VAL A 295 -3.11 -2.99 -4.58
CA VAL A 295 -4.45 -2.76 -5.16
C VAL A 295 -5.29 -1.87 -4.26
N ASP A 296 -5.20 -2.02 -2.94
CA ASP A 296 -5.90 -1.16 -1.99
C ASP A 296 -5.43 0.30 -2.12
N LEU A 297 -4.11 0.53 -2.27
CA LEU A 297 -3.55 1.85 -2.54
C LEU A 297 -4.10 2.43 -3.84
N LEU A 298 -4.07 1.65 -4.93
CA LEU A 298 -4.51 2.12 -6.24
C LEU A 298 -6.02 2.41 -6.29
N ILE A 299 -6.83 1.61 -5.58
CA ILE A 299 -8.28 1.86 -5.44
C ILE A 299 -8.52 3.15 -4.67
N ALA A 300 -7.76 3.41 -3.60
CA ALA A 300 -7.96 4.60 -2.79
C ALA A 300 -7.43 5.87 -3.47
N LYS A 301 -6.22 5.81 -4.05
CA LYS A 301 -5.47 6.95 -4.59
C LYS A 301 -4.68 6.54 -5.85
N ALA A 302 -4.97 7.17 -6.98
CA ALA A 302 -4.35 6.85 -8.28
C ALA A 302 -2.92 7.45 -8.47
N GLU A 303 -2.10 7.48 -7.41
CA GLU A 303 -0.70 7.95 -7.46
C GLU A 303 0.22 6.79 -7.88
N GLN A 304 1.12 7.03 -8.84
CA GLN A 304 2.02 6.02 -9.44
C GLN A 304 1.29 4.79 -10.06
N GLU A 305 0.10 4.99 -10.64
CA GLU A 305 -0.72 3.90 -11.19
C GLU A 305 0.04 2.97 -12.16
N GLN A 306 0.90 3.51 -13.03
CA GLN A 306 1.65 2.74 -14.02
C GLN A 306 2.59 1.73 -13.36
N PHE A 307 3.28 2.15 -12.30
CA PHE A 307 4.17 1.27 -11.54
C PHE A 307 3.37 0.14 -10.88
N ILE A 308 2.30 0.49 -10.17
CA ILE A 308 1.46 -0.47 -9.46
C ILE A 308 0.85 -1.49 -10.43
N LEU A 309 0.29 -1.02 -11.54
CA LEU A 309 -0.32 -1.87 -12.56
C LEU A 309 0.71 -2.78 -13.21
N SER A 310 1.90 -2.26 -13.56
CA SER A 310 2.98 -3.09 -14.11
C SER A 310 3.38 -4.21 -13.14
N SER A 311 3.58 -3.89 -11.86
CA SER A 311 3.90 -4.90 -10.84
C SER A 311 2.78 -5.94 -10.73
N LEU A 312 1.50 -5.56 -10.70
CA LEU A 312 0.37 -6.49 -10.62
C LEU A 312 0.20 -7.35 -11.87
N VAL A 313 0.32 -6.76 -13.06
CA VAL A 313 0.23 -7.47 -14.33
C VAL A 313 1.34 -8.50 -14.45
N ASN A 314 2.57 -8.17 -14.04
CA ASN A 314 3.67 -9.13 -13.96
C ASN A 314 3.34 -10.31 -13.02
N LYS A 315 2.57 -10.10 -11.94
CA LYS A 315 2.13 -11.18 -11.04
C LYS A 315 1.08 -12.11 -11.63
N LEU A 316 0.48 -11.80 -12.79
CA LEU A 316 -0.39 -12.75 -13.49
C LEU A 316 0.39 -13.97 -14.01
N GLY A 317 1.69 -13.81 -14.25
CA GLY A 317 2.62 -14.89 -14.60
C GLY A 317 3.30 -15.56 -13.40
N ASP A 318 2.80 -15.41 -12.17
CA ASP A 318 3.42 -16.04 -10.99
C ASP A 318 3.43 -17.57 -11.10
N GLN A 319 4.51 -18.20 -10.63
CA GLN A 319 4.66 -19.66 -10.59
C GLN A 319 3.53 -20.34 -9.78
N SER A 320 3.00 -19.65 -8.77
CA SER A 320 1.83 -20.10 -8.02
C SER A 320 0.54 -19.66 -8.72
N VAL A 321 -0.18 -20.68 -9.20
CA VAL A 321 -1.55 -20.54 -9.75
C VAL A 321 -2.49 -19.83 -8.78
N LYS A 322 -2.31 -20.01 -7.46
CA LYS A 322 -3.14 -19.36 -6.44
C LYS A 322 -2.91 -17.84 -6.42
N VAL A 323 -1.65 -17.42 -6.48
CA VAL A 323 -1.28 -16.00 -6.55
C VAL A 323 -1.85 -15.37 -7.81
N ALA A 324 -1.58 -15.95 -8.98
CA ALA A 324 -2.11 -15.45 -10.25
C ALA A 324 -3.65 -15.35 -10.25
N THR A 325 -4.34 -16.37 -9.73
CA THR A 325 -5.80 -16.38 -9.62
C THR A 325 -6.31 -15.26 -8.71
N GLN A 326 -5.63 -15.02 -7.59
CA GLN A 326 -6.02 -13.97 -6.66
C GLN A 326 -5.76 -12.58 -7.25
N VAL A 327 -4.65 -12.38 -7.96
CA VAL A 327 -4.34 -11.12 -8.64
C VAL A 327 -5.41 -10.79 -9.67
N VAL A 328 -5.91 -11.76 -10.44
CA VAL A 328 -7.06 -11.54 -11.35
C VAL A 328 -8.29 -11.02 -10.60
N LYS A 329 -8.61 -11.60 -9.43
CA LYS A 329 -9.73 -11.12 -8.60
C LYS A 329 -9.49 -9.70 -8.08
N LEU A 330 -8.26 -9.37 -7.69
CA LEU A 330 -7.91 -8.04 -7.22
C LEU A 330 -8.01 -6.99 -8.34
N ILE A 331 -7.53 -7.30 -9.53
CA ILE A 331 -7.67 -6.43 -10.72
C ILE A 331 -9.16 -6.28 -11.09
N SER A 332 -9.95 -7.36 -10.98
CA SER A 332 -11.40 -7.26 -11.19
C SER A 332 -12.06 -6.29 -10.21
N ARG A 333 -11.65 -6.33 -8.92
CA ARG A 333 -12.11 -5.37 -7.91
C ARG A 333 -11.70 -3.93 -8.25
N LEU A 334 -10.49 -3.74 -8.79
CA LEU A 334 -10.04 -2.43 -9.28
C LEU A 334 -10.95 -1.91 -10.40
N PHE A 335 -11.35 -2.76 -11.35
CA PHE A 335 -12.23 -2.34 -12.45
C PHE A 335 -13.64 -1.96 -12.00
N VAL A 336 -14.14 -2.57 -10.93
CA VAL A 336 -15.42 -2.18 -10.32
C VAL A 336 -15.30 -0.81 -9.68
N ALA A 337 -14.20 -0.54 -8.98
CA ALA A 337 -13.97 0.76 -8.35
C ALA A 337 -13.67 1.88 -9.37
N HIS A 338 -12.86 1.58 -10.39
CA HIS A 338 -12.35 2.54 -11.38
C HIS A 338 -12.50 2.00 -12.81
N PRO A 339 -13.67 2.16 -13.45
CA PRO A 339 -13.90 1.66 -14.80
C PRO A 339 -12.93 2.23 -15.85
N ASN A 340 -12.48 3.48 -15.68
CA ASN A 340 -11.54 4.15 -16.58
C ASN A 340 -10.14 3.50 -16.58
N MET A 341 -9.77 2.76 -15.54
CA MET A 341 -8.48 2.07 -15.46
C MET A 341 -8.40 0.82 -16.35
N LYS A 342 -9.54 0.31 -16.86
CA LYS A 342 -9.56 -0.85 -17.75
C LYS A 342 -8.62 -0.68 -18.95
N VAL A 343 -8.65 0.49 -19.59
CA VAL A 343 -7.83 0.79 -20.78
C VAL A 343 -6.33 0.76 -20.43
N VAL A 344 -5.96 1.31 -19.28
CA VAL A 344 -4.55 1.33 -18.83
C VAL A 344 -4.06 -0.08 -18.57
N VAL A 345 -4.87 -0.92 -17.92
CA VAL A 345 -4.52 -2.32 -17.65
C VAL A 345 -4.40 -3.15 -18.92
N VAL A 346 -5.27 -2.93 -19.92
CA VAL A 346 -5.15 -3.59 -21.23
C VAL A 346 -3.81 -3.27 -21.88
N ASN A 347 -3.44 -1.99 -21.92
CA ASN A 347 -2.18 -1.59 -22.54
C ASN A 347 -0.97 -2.21 -21.82
N GLU A 348 -1.01 -2.35 -20.48
CA GLU A 348 0.04 -3.04 -19.73
C GLU A 348 0.04 -4.56 -19.96
N LEU A 349 -1.13 -5.18 -20.14
CA LEU A 349 -1.25 -6.60 -20.50
C LEU A 349 -0.70 -6.88 -21.90
N GLU A 350 -0.99 -6.03 -22.88
CA GLU A 350 -0.44 -6.13 -24.23
C GLU A 350 1.09 -6.08 -24.18
N LYS A 351 1.67 -5.12 -23.45
CA LYS A 351 3.13 -5.04 -23.24
C LYS A 351 3.71 -6.31 -22.63
N LEU A 352 2.99 -6.97 -21.71
CA LEU A 352 3.42 -8.23 -21.12
C LEU A 352 3.41 -9.38 -22.13
N ILE A 353 2.39 -9.44 -22.99
CA ILE A 353 2.21 -10.50 -24.00
C ILE A 353 3.27 -10.38 -25.11
N TYR A 354 3.57 -9.17 -25.55
CA TYR A 354 4.54 -8.89 -26.62
C TYR A 354 6.00 -8.75 -26.15
N ARG A 355 6.29 -9.11 -24.89
CA ARG A 355 7.64 -9.02 -24.32
C ARG A 355 8.56 -10.15 -24.75
#